data_AF-A0A0S7Y500-F1
#
_entry.id   AF-A0A0S7Y500-F1
#
_cell.length_a   1.000
_cell.length_b   1.000
_cell.length_c   1.000
_cell.angle_alpha   90.00
_cell.angle_beta   90.00
_cell.angle_gamma   90.00
#
_symmetry.space_group_name_H-M   'P 1'
#
loop_
_entity.id
_entity.type
_entity.pdbx_description
1 polymer ?
#
loop_
_entity_poly.entity_id
_entity_poly.type
_entity_poly.pdbx_seq_one_letter_code
_entity_poly.pdbx_strand_id
1 'polypeptide(L)'
;FWEMEPSNHLVVSGSAFCLAKPGEVYALYLPYGGAVTVNLAEGIAYNYSWWNSANDINGSFQNEGQVTGGNQQFSSPGSGDWALRIVKSDDVPPAPPTGLRILN
;
A
#
# COMPACT_ATOMS: atom_id res chain seq x y z
N PHE A 1 16.08 5.60 0.45
CA PHE A 1 15.86 5.29 1.88
C PHE A 1 16.06 6.50 2.77
N TRP A 2 17.10 7.33 2.57
CA TRP A 2 17.31 8.56 3.37
C TRP A 2 16.20 9.62 3.24
N GLU A 3 15.38 9.51 2.19
CA GLU A 3 14.26 10.41 1.92
C GLU A 3 12.92 9.92 2.50
N MET A 4 12.87 8.71 3.08
CA MET A 4 11.66 8.22 3.72
C MET A 4 11.59 8.70 5.16
N GLU A 5 10.40 9.06 5.62
CA GLU A 5 10.16 9.56 6.98
C GLU A 5 9.05 8.78 7.68
N PRO A 6 8.99 8.80 9.03
CA PRO A 6 7.82 8.29 9.75
C PRO A 6 6.56 9.05 9.34
N SER A 7 5.58 8.34 8.80
CA SER A 7 4.37 8.93 8.20
C SER A 7 3.08 8.28 8.72
N ASN A 8 3.01 8.00 10.03
CA ASN A 8 1.83 7.38 10.65
C ASN A 8 0.52 8.17 10.41
N HIS A 9 0.59 9.46 10.11
CA HIS A 9 -0.56 10.28 9.76
C HIS A 9 -1.28 9.82 8.47
N LEU A 10 -0.62 9.01 7.62
CA LEU A 10 -1.22 8.41 6.43
C LEU A 10 -2.08 7.18 6.76
N VAL A 11 -1.95 6.61 7.97
CA VAL A 11 -2.80 5.52 8.43
C VAL A 11 -4.13 6.11 8.89
N VAL A 12 -5.16 5.94 8.07
CA VAL A 12 -6.52 6.47 8.31
C VAL A 12 -7.26 5.60 9.33
N SER A 13 -7.07 4.28 9.27
CA SER A 13 -7.63 3.33 10.22
C SER A 13 -6.81 2.05 10.31
N GLY A 14 -6.98 1.30 11.40
CA GLY A 14 -6.17 0.12 11.71
C GLY A 14 -4.92 0.46 12.51
N SER A 15 -4.17 -0.57 12.91
CA SER A 15 -2.96 -0.44 13.74
C SER A 15 -1.73 -0.81 12.94
N ALA A 16 -1.02 0.21 12.44
CA ALA A 16 0.22 0.04 11.68
C ALA A 16 1.20 1.19 11.96
N PHE A 17 2.49 0.89 11.82
CA PHE A 17 3.54 1.90 11.72
C PHE A 17 3.85 2.13 10.24
N CYS A 18 3.98 3.38 9.81
CA CYS A 18 4.23 3.73 8.42
C CYS A 18 5.54 4.53 8.28
N LEU A 19 6.38 4.08 7.36
CA LEU A 19 7.53 4.82 6.84
C LEU A 19 7.28 5.07 5.35
N ALA A 20 7.35 6.32 4.89
CA ALA A 20 6.98 6.65 3.52
C ALA A 20 7.86 7.72 2.88
N LYS A 21 7.93 7.64 1.55
CA LYS A 21 8.16 8.78 0.65
C LYS A 21 6.89 8.89 -0.20
N PRO A 22 5.92 9.75 0.17
CA PRO A 22 4.63 9.82 -0.50
C PRO A 22 4.76 10.03 -2.01
N GLY A 23 3.97 9.31 -2.80
CA GLY A 23 4.07 9.31 -4.26
C GLY A 23 4.97 8.22 -4.83
N GLU A 24 5.87 7.62 -4.02
CA GLU A 24 6.89 6.70 -4.53
C GLU A 24 6.91 5.35 -3.80
N VAL A 25 7.03 5.35 -2.46
CA VAL A 25 7.16 4.12 -1.68
C VAL A 25 6.60 4.29 -0.27
N TYR A 26 5.91 3.25 0.20
CA TYR A 26 5.37 3.14 1.55
C TYR A 26 5.72 1.77 2.10
N ALA A 27 6.24 1.73 3.31
CA ALA A 27 6.44 0.53 4.09
C ALA A 27 5.58 0.62 5.34
N LEU A 28 4.69 -0.36 5.53
CA LEU A 28 3.86 -0.45 6.72
C LEU A 28 4.18 -1.72 7.48
N TYR A 29 4.18 -1.63 8.80
CA TYR A 29 4.33 -2.78 9.68
C TYR A 29 3.11 -2.91 10.60
N LEU A 30 2.46 -4.07 10.54
CA LEU A 30 1.30 -4.44 11.32
C LEU A 30 1.73 -5.56 12.28
N PRO A 31 1.98 -5.28 13.58
CA PRO A 31 2.49 -6.28 14.53
C PRO A 31 1.44 -7.37 14.87
N TYR A 32 0.16 -7.09 14.63
CA TYR A 32 -0.93 -8.03 14.88
C TYR A 32 -1.66 -8.47 13.60
N GLY A 33 -1.21 -8.00 12.44
CA GLY A 33 -1.92 -8.15 11.18
C GLY A 33 -3.24 -7.36 11.17
N GLY A 34 -4.23 -7.87 10.45
CA GLY A 34 -5.55 -7.28 10.30
C GLY A 34 -5.66 -6.34 9.10
N ALA A 35 -6.68 -5.47 9.13
CA ALA A 35 -6.93 -4.49 8.09
C ALA A 35 -6.33 -3.13 8.45
N VAL A 36 -5.76 -2.46 7.45
CA VAL A 36 -5.27 -1.08 7.55
C VAL A 36 -5.81 -0.28 6.37
N THR A 37 -6.24 0.96 6.62
CA THR A 37 -6.54 1.92 5.56
C THR A 37 -5.45 2.97 5.51
N VAL A 38 -4.88 3.18 4.32
CA VAL A 38 -3.77 4.10 4.07
C VAL A 38 -4.20 5.12 3.03
N ASN A 39 -3.91 6.40 3.28
CA ASN A 39 -4.06 7.45 2.29
C ASN A 39 -2.79 7.49 1.41
N LEU A 40 -2.91 6.98 0.18
CA LEU A 40 -1.85 7.01 -0.82
C LEU A 40 -1.99 8.27 -1.68
N ALA A 41 -0.88 8.79 -2.22
CA ALA A 41 -0.94 9.94 -3.12
C ALA A 41 -1.81 9.62 -4.35
N GLU A 42 -2.77 10.49 -4.64
CA GLU A 42 -3.75 10.30 -5.70
C GLU A 42 -3.14 10.36 -7.11
N GLY A 43 -3.84 9.84 -8.10
CA GLY A 43 -3.44 9.89 -9.52
C GLY A 43 -2.26 8.98 -9.87
N ILE A 44 -1.82 8.13 -8.96
CA ILE A 44 -0.68 7.21 -9.13
C ILE A 44 -1.17 5.77 -8.94
N ALA A 45 -0.67 4.84 -9.75
CA ALA A 45 -0.84 3.41 -9.49
C ALA A 45 0.30 2.87 -8.64
N TYR A 46 -0.03 1.90 -7.80
CA TYR A 46 0.89 1.27 -6.88
C TYR A 46 0.78 -0.24 -6.96
N ASN A 47 1.91 -0.91 -6.98
CA ASN A 47 2.00 -2.34 -6.72
C ASN A 47 2.18 -2.53 -5.21
N TYR A 48 1.44 -3.45 -4.62
CA TYR A 48 1.58 -3.82 -3.22
C TYR A 48 1.94 -5.29 -3.08
N SER A 49 2.66 -5.62 -2.01
CA SER A 49 2.97 -7.00 -1.64
C SER A 49 3.25 -7.12 -0.15
N TRP A 50 3.04 -8.32 0.38
CA TRP A 50 3.17 -8.63 1.80
C TRP A 50 4.40 -9.48 2.07
N TRP A 51 5.00 -9.30 3.24
CA TRP A 51 6.07 -10.14 3.76
C TRP A 51 5.87 -10.38 5.25
N ASN A 52 6.28 -11.56 5.73
CA ASN A 52 6.26 -11.93 7.14
C ASN A 52 7.54 -12.73 7.45
N SER A 53 8.29 -12.30 8.47
CA SER A 53 9.56 -12.96 8.85
C SER A 53 9.36 -14.31 9.53
N ALA A 54 8.20 -14.56 10.15
CA ALA A 54 7.90 -15.78 10.87
C ALA A 54 7.53 -16.95 9.94
N ASN A 55 7.01 -16.68 8.75
CA ASN A 55 6.65 -17.71 7.78
C ASN A 55 7.68 -17.90 6.65
N ASP A 56 8.52 -16.89 6.38
CA ASP A 56 9.56 -16.99 5.36
C ASP A 56 10.84 -16.22 5.72
N ILE A 57 11.87 -16.98 6.13
CA ILE A 57 13.22 -16.46 6.41
C ILE A 57 13.97 -16.03 5.14
N ASN A 58 13.53 -16.48 3.96
CA ASN A 58 14.20 -16.19 2.69
C ASN A 58 13.76 -14.87 2.05
N GLY A 59 12.74 -14.19 2.62
CA GLY A 59 12.38 -12.83 2.22
C GLY A 59 11.41 -12.71 1.04
N SER A 60 10.64 -13.75 0.70
CA SER A 60 9.75 -13.71 -0.46
C SER A 60 8.51 -12.87 -0.17
N PHE A 61 8.17 -11.97 -1.10
CA PHE A 61 6.90 -11.27 -1.08
C PHE A 61 5.76 -12.18 -1.56
N GLN A 62 4.56 -11.95 -1.02
CA GLN A 62 3.35 -12.71 -1.32
C GLN A 62 2.11 -11.80 -1.34
N ASN A 63 0.98 -12.35 -1.78
CA ASN A 63 -0.32 -11.66 -1.81
C ASN A 63 -0.23 -10.29 -2.50
N GLU A 64 0.32 -10.32 -3.72
CA GLU A 64 0.60 -9.11 -4.49
C GLU A 64 -0.63 -8.61 -5.26
N GLY A 65 -0.66 -7.32 -5.56
CA GLY A 65 -1.70 -6.72 -6.39
C GLY A 65 -1.38 -5.28 -6.77
N GLN A 66 -2.33 -4.63 -7.44
CA GLN A 66 -2.22 -3.24 -7.86
C GLN A 66 -3.44 -2.43 -7.36
N VAL A 67 -3.20 -1.19 -6.95
CA VAL A 67 -4.24 -0.23 -6.56
C VAL A 67 -3.94 1.13 -7.18
N THR A 68 -4.97 1.98 -7.29
CA THR A 68 -4.79 3.41 -7.55
C THR A 68 -4.72 4.17 -6.22
N GLY A 69 -4.07 5.33 -6.21
CA GLY A 69 -3.95 6.20 -5.05
C GLY A 69 -5.28 6.60 -4.37
N GLY A 70 -5.19 7.41 -3.32
CA GLY A 70 -6.29 7.72 -2.43
C GLY A 70 -6.37 6.74 -1.25
N ASN A 71 -7.52 6.71 -0.57
CA ASN A 71 -7.74 5.83 0.58
C ASN A 71 -7.88 4.37 0.13
N GLN A 72 -6.89 3.55 0.44
CA GLN A 72 -6.86 2.12 0.12
C GLN A 72 -6.85 1.28 1.38
N GLN A 73 -7.67 0.23 1.41
CA GLN A 73 -7.69 -0.75 2.49
C GLN A 73 -6.91 -2.00 2.07
N PHE A 74 -6.03 -2.46 2.95
CA PHE A 74 -5.27 -3.70 2.78
C PHE A 74 -5.51 -4.60 3.97
N SER A 75 -5.65 -5.90 3.73
CA SER A 75 -5.76 -6.91 4.78
C SER A 75 -4.54 -7.82 4.74
N SER A 76 -3.86 -7.98 5.88
CA SER A 76 -2.75 -8.93 5.96
C SER A 76 -3.24 -10.36 5.70
N PRO A 77 -2.39 -11.24 5.15
CA PRO A 77 -2.76 -12.63 4.86
C PRO A 77 -3.12 -13.46 6.11
N GLY A 78 -2.72 -13.02 7.30
CA GLY A 78 -3.09 -13.66 8.57
C GLY A 78 -2.82 -12.76 9.77
N SER A 79 -2.89 -13.34 10.96
CA SER A 79 -2.53 -12.67 12.22
C SER A 79 -1.00 -12.55 12.39
N GLY A 80 -0.57 -11.71 13.33
CA GLY A 80 0.84 -11.58 13.71
C GLY A 80 1.60 -10.60 12.83
N ASP A 81 2.91 -10.77 12.72
CA ASP A 81 3.80 -9.80 12.09
C ASP A 81 3.68 -9.75 10.58
N TRP A 82 3.25 -8.61 10.04
CA TRP A 82 3.18 -8.42 8.59
C TRP A 82 3.77 -7.07 8.17
N ALA A 83 4.67 -7.11 7.21
CA ALA A 83 5.13 -5.93 6.49
C ALA A 83 4.38 -5.83 5.15
N LEU A 84 3.80 -4.67 4.89
CA LEU A 84 3.22 -4.30 3.62
C LEU A 84 4.17 -3.35 2.91
N ARG A 85 4.59 -3.73 1.70
CA ARG A 85 5.32 -2.88 0.78
C ARG A 85 4.36 -2.36 -0.28
N ILE A 86 4.36 -1.05 -0.50
CA ILE A 86 3.60 -0.38 -1.56
C ILE A 86 4.57 0.49 -2.34
N VAL A 87 4.70 0.27 -3.65
CA VAL A 87 5.64 1.00 -4.50
C VAL A 87 4.91 1.49 -5.73
N LYS A 88 5.22 2.72 -6.16
CA LYS A 88 4.70 3.28 -7.41
C LYS A 88 4.93 2.26 -8.53
N SER A 89 3.87 2.00 -9.29
CA SER A 89 3.93 1.11 -10.44
C SER A 89 4.62 1.84 -11.59
N ASP A 90 5.52 1.13 -12.28
CA ASP A 90 6.12 1.62 -13.53
C ASP A 90 5.14 1.46 -14.70
N ASP A 91 4.13 0.60 -14.56
CA ASP A 91 2.98 0.52 -15.46
C ASP A 91 2.03 1.68 -15.17
N VAL A 92 2.01 2.67 -16.07
CA VAL A 92 1.01 3.74 -16.06
C VAL A 92 -0.34 3.13 -16.48
N PRO A 93 -1.35 3.01 -15.59
CA PRO A 93 -2.67 2.63 -16.04
C PRO A 93 -3.16 3.72 -16.99
N PRO A 94 -3.86 3.36 -18.09
CA PRO A 94 -4.45 4.38 -18.95
C PRO A 94 -5.34 5.29 -18.11
N ALA A 95 -5.15 6.60 -18.26
CA ALA A 95 -5.96 7.58 -17.55
C ALA A 95 -7.45 7.24 -17.72
N PRO A 96 -8.28 7.36 -16.66
CA PRO A 96 -9.71 7.15 -16.80
C PRO A 96 -10.23 8.08 -17.89
N PRO A 97 -11.03 7.60 -18.86
CA PRO A 97 -11.54 8.47 -19.92
C PRO A 97 -12.38 9.60 -19.31
N THR A 98 -11.83 10.81 -19.35
CA THR A 98 -12.54 12.04 -19.03
C THR A 98 -13.50 12.35 -20.18
N GLY A 99 -14.76 11.89 -20.06
CA GLY A 99 -15.75 12.20 -21.10
C GLY A 99 -17.03 11.39 -21.12
N LEU A 100 -17.31 10.50 -20.15
CA LEU A 100 -18.60 9.79 -20.15
C LEU A 100 -19.72 10.71 -19.66
N ARG A 101 -20.24 11.57 -20.55
CA ARG A 101 -21.59 12.13 -20.41
C ARG A 101 -22.57 11.05 -20.84
N ILE A 102 -23.18 10.36 -19.88
CA ILE A 102 -24.43 9.64 -20.14
C ILE A 102 -25.47 10.70 -20.45
N LEU A 103 -25.83 10.87 -21.72
CA LEU A 103 -27.00 11.64 -22.12
C LEU A 103 -28.21 10.71 -22.01
N ASN A 104 -29.01 10.87 -20.95
CA ASN A 104 -30.38 10.41 -20.88
C ASN A 104 -31.28 11.59 -20.51
#